data_AF-Q9LVV8-F1
#
_entry.id   AF-Q9LVV8-F1
#
_cell.length_a   1.000
_cell.length_b   1.000
_cell.length_c   1.000
_cell.angle_alpha   90.00
_cell.angle_beta   90.00
_cell.angle_gamma   90.00
#
_symmetry.space_group_name_H-M   'P 1'
#
loop_
_entity.id
_entity.type
_entity.pdbx_description
1 polymer ?
#
loop_
_entity_poly.entity_id
_entity_poly.type
_entity_poly.pdbx_seq_one_letter_code
_entity_poly.pdbx_strand_id
1 'polypeptide(L)'
;MKGRISKIGSYAISSSIRDQHQQPCISCTTFNILAPIYKRLSHKDQSLRESDNRAYWLGRNHRIIDWLLYERSSIICLQEFWVGNEELVNLYEKRLGDAGYLSYKLGRTNNRGDGLLTAVHKDYFRVVNSRDLLFNDCGDRVAQLLHVELVPPYSQYDAHQEVLIVNTHLLFPHDSTLSIVRLQQVEFCFKS
;
A
#
# COMPACT_ATOMS: atom_id res chain seq x y z
N MET A 1 23.11 2.75 2.47
CA MET A 1 22.29 3.86 3.01
C MET A 1 21.24 3.29 3.94
N LYS A 2 21.23 3.68 5.21
CA LYS A 2 20.22 3.26 6.20
C LYS A 2 18.92 4.01 5.89
N GLY A 3 17.90 3.30 5.39
CA GLY A 3 16.56 3.85 5.21
C GLY A 3 15.98 4.27 6.57
N ARG A 4 15.51 5.51 6.67
CA ARG A 4 14.90 6.06 7.87
C ARG A 4 13.44 5.60 7.89
N ILE A 5 13.14 4.59 8.70
CA ILE A 5 11.77 4.07 8.89
C ILE A 5 11.06 5.00 9.87
N SER A 6 10.03 5.70 9.38
CA SER A 6 9.09 6.44 10.23
C SER A 6 8.04 5.46 10.73
N LYS A 7 8.20 4.94 11.96
CA LYS A 7 7.08 4.34 12.69
C LYS A 7 6.18 5.47 13.17
N ILE A 8 5.06 5.70 12.47
CA ILE A 8 3.97 6.48 13.05
C ILE A 8 3.29 5.54 14.05
N GLY A 9 3.27 5.97 15.31
CA GLY A 9 2.85 5.15 16.44
C GLY A 9 1.42 4.65 16.31
N SER A 10 1.15 3.49 16.90
CA SER A 10 -0.20 3.01 17.17
C SER A 10 -0.93 4.09 17.98
N TYR A 11 -1.86 4.81 17.35
CA TYR A 11 -2.84 5.61 18.08
C TYR A 11 -3.83 4.64 18.73
N ALA A 12 -3.41 4.02 19.82
CA ALA A 12 -4.34 3.43 20.76
C ALA A 12 -5.08 4.60 21.41
N ILE A 13 -6.37 4.76 21.08
CA ILE A 13 -7.26 5.58 21.87
C ILE A 13 -7.32 4.92 23.25
N SER A 14 -6.53 5.46 24.17
CA SER A 14 -6.47 5.02 25.56
C SER A 14 -7.75 5.45 26.28
N SER A 15 -8.81 4.64 26.21
CA SER A 15 -9.80 4.61 27.28
C SER A 15 -9.31 3.62 28.33
N SER A 16 -8.73 4.17 29.39
CA SER A 16 -8.48 3.52 30.65
C SER A 16 -9.72 2.78 31.14
N ILE A 17 -9.63 1.45 31.27
CA ILE A 17 -10.08 0.60 32.38
C ILE A 17 -9.71 -0.84 32.01
N ARG A 18 -9.19 -1.58 32.99
CA ARG A 18 -8.77 -2.97 32.86
C ARG A 18 -9.98 -3.83 32.55
N ASP A 19 -10.12 -4.33 31.32
CA ASP A 19 -11.03 -5.43 31.00
C ASP A 19 -10.39 -6.40 30.01
N GLN A 20 -10.41 -7.69 30.37
CA GLN A 20 -9.87 -8.82 29.63
C GLN A 20 -10.76 -9.24 28.44
N HIS A 21 -11.07 -8.31 27.54
CA HIS A 21 -11.55 -8.65 26.20
C HIS A 21 -10.58 -8.01 25.21
N GLN A 22 -9.77 -8.83 24.53
CA GLN A 22 -8.86 -8.38 23.48
C GLN A 22 -9.69 -7.64 22.44
N GLN A 23 -9.66 -6.31 22.50
CA GLN A 23 -10.34 -5.53 21.47
C GLN A 23 -9.68 -5.87 20.12
N PRO A 24 -10.50 -6.17 19.12
CA PRO A 24 -10.04 -6.48 17.79
C PRO A 24 -9.18 -5.32 17.23
N CYS A 25 -7.88 -5.53 17.07
CA CYS A 25 -6.93 -4.48 16.67
C CYS A 25 -6.75 -4.47 15.15
N ILE A 26 -7.19 -3.39 14.49
CA ILE A 26 -6.87 -3.12 13.08
C ILE A 26 -5.40 -2.70 12.99
N SER A 27 -4.66 -3.32 12.09
CA SER A 27 -3.25 -3.01 11.83
C SER A 27 -3.02 -2.69 10.35
N CYS A 28 -2.15 -1.73 10.08
CA CYS A 28 -1.88 -1.28 8.72
C CYS A 28 -0.37 -1.22 8.47
N THR A 29 0.09 -1.93 7.44
CA THR A 29 1.44 -1.79 6.91
C THR A 29 1.38 -0.92 5.66
N THR A 30 2.13 0.18 5.65
CA THR A 30 2.38 0.95 4.42
C THR A 30 3.84 0.84 4.04
N PHE A 31 4.14 0.48 2.79
CA PHE A 31 5.50 0.27 2.34
C PHE A 31 5.71 0.61 0.87
N ASN A 32 6.56 1.60 0.59
CA ASN A 32 7.07 1.82 -0.75
C ASN A 32 8.14 0.75 -1.04
N ILE A 33 7.84 -0.18 -1.95
CA ILE A 33 8.68 -1.35 -2.20
C ILE A 33 9.79 -1.10 -3.23
N LEU A 34 9.90 0.12 -3.77
CA LEU A 34 10.83 0.50 -4.84
C LEU A 34 10.75 -0.46 -6.04
N ALA A 35 10.00 -0.07 -7.07
CA ALA A 35 9.81 -0.91 -8.25
C ALA A 35 11.17 -1.32 -8.84
N PRO A 36 11.37 -2.58 -9.26
CA PRO A 36 12.65 -3.01 -9.83
C PRO A 36 13.15 -2.17 -11.01
N ILE A 37 12.22 -1.59 -11.78
CA ILE A 37 12.53 -0.65 -12.88
C ILE A 37 13.18 0.66 -12.41
N TYR A 38 13.11 1.00 -11.12
CA TYR A 38 13.73 2.21 -10.57
C TYR A 38 15.01 1.93 -9.79
N LYS A 39 15.20 0.69 -9.34
CA LYS A 39 16.35 0.32 -8.52
C LYS A 39 17.59 0.14 -9.36
N ARG A 40 18.53 1.09 -9.27
CA ARG A 40 19.84 1.01 -9.92
C ARG A 40 20.76 0.03 -9.19
N LEU A 41 21.48 -0.80 -9.93
CA LEU A 41 22.41 -1.79 -9.36
C LEU A 41 23.82 -1.23 -9.10
N SER A 42 24.18 -0.16 -9.80
CA SER A 42 25.48 0.50 -9.67
C SER A 42 25.31 2.00 -9.54
N HIS A 43 26.15 2.62 -8.70
CA HIS A 43 26.27 4.08 -8.65
C HIS A 43 27.08 4.65 -9.81
N LYS A 44 27.96 3.84 -10.41
CA LYS A 44 28.81 4.24 -11.54
C LYS A 44 28.10 4.07 -12.87
N ASP A 45 27.38 2.96 -13.02
CA ASP A 45 26.58 2.68 -14.20
C ASP A 45 25.10 2.79 -13.85
N GLN A 46 24.53 3.94 -14.17
CA GLN A 46 23.11 4.21 -13.90
C GLN A 46 22.17 3.51 -14.88
N SER A 47 22.67 2.90 -15.96
CA SER A 47 21.84 2.21 -16.96
C SER A 47 21.30 0.88 -16.41
N LEU A 48 22.09 0.18 -15.58
CA LEU A 48 21.75 -1.12 -15.03
C LEU A 48 20.69 -1.03 -13.93
N ARG A 49 19.54 -1.64 -14.19
CA ARG A 49 18.40 -1.71 -13.27
C ARG A 49 18.23 -3.12 -12.73
N GLU A 50 17.64 -3.24 -11.55
CA GLU A 50 17.30 -4.53 -10.97
C GLU A 50 16.31 -5.29 -11.85
N SER A 51 15.43 -4.58 -12.58
CA SER A 51 14.52 -5.16 -13.58
C SER A 51 15.23 -5.99 -14.65
N ASP A 52 16.50 -5.71 -14.95
CA ASP A 52 17.27 -6.39 -15.99
C ASP A 52 17.76 -7.77 -15.53
N ASN A 53 17.66 -8.08 -14.24
CA ASN A 53 18.06 -9.35 -13.66
C ASN A 53 16.93 -10.00 -12.87
N ARG A 54 16.30 -11.01 -13.48
CA ARG A 54 15.17 -11.75 -12.88
C ARG A 54 15.47 -12.30 -11.49
N ALA A 55 16.64 -12.92 -11.30
CA ALA A 55 16.99 -13.51 -10.00
C ALA A 55 17.05 -12.45 -8.89
N TYR A 56 17.48 -11.23 -9.21
CA TYR A 56 17.66 -10.17 -8.23
C TYR A 56 16.32 -9.59 -7.79
N TRP A 57 15.48 -9.17 -8.73
CA TRP A 57 14.19 -8.60 -8.37
C TRP A 57 13.27 -9.66 -7.76
N LEU A 58 13.30 -10.90 -8.25
CA LEU A 58 12.46 -11.98 -7.73
C LEU A 58 12.85 -12.33 -6.29
N GLY A 59 14.15 -12.53 -6.03
CA GLY A 59 14.66 -12.84 -4.71
C GLY A 59 14.36 -11.74 -3.68
N ARG A 60 14.43 -10.46 -4.08
CA ARG A 60 14.05 -9.35 -3.20
C ARG A 60 12.55 -9.35 -2.89
N ASN A 61 11.70 -9.55 -3.91
CA ASN A 61 10.26 -9.52 -3.73
C ASN A 61 9.73 -10.70 -2.90
N HIS A 62 10.34 -11.89 -3.00
CA HIS A 62 10.06 -12.97 -2.06
C HIS A 62 10.29 -12.54 -0.61
N ARG A 63 11.44 -11.93 -0.30
CA ARG A 63 11.77 -11.47 1.06
C ARG A 63 10.81 -10.38 1.56
N ILE A 64 10.36 -9.49 0.68
CA ILE A 64 9.35 -8.48 1.02
C ILE A 64 8.04 -9.16 1.37
N ILE A 65 7.54 -10.07 0.55
CA ILE A 65 6.29 -10.81 0.81
C ILE A 65 6.40 -11.63 2.10
N ASP A 66 7.52 -12.33 2.31
CA ASP A 66 7.73 -13.12 3.51
C ASP A 66 7.66 -12.25 4.76
N TRP A 67 8.20 -11.02 4.70
CA TRP A 67 8.08 -10.04 5.78
C TRP A 67 6.64 -9.52 5.95
N LEU A 68 5.94 -9.19 4.87
CA LEU A 68 4.53 -8.76 4.92
C LEU A 68 3.64 -9.83 5.57
N LEU A 69 3.85 -11.10 5.22
CA LEU A 69 3.12 -12.24 5.77
C LEU A 69 3.50 -12.53 7.22
N TYR A 70 4.74 -12.24 7.61
CA TYR A 70 5.18 -12.32 9.00
C TYR A 70 4.51 -11.25 9.89
N GLU A 71 4.49 -9.99 9.45
CA GLU A 71 3.83 -8.89 10.18
C GLU A 71 2.30 -9.06 10.22
N ARG A 72 1.73 -9.68 9.18
CA ARG A 72 0.31 -10.05 9.11
C ARG A 72 -0.66 -8.90 9.45
N SER A 73 -0.37 -7.71 8.93
CA SER A 73 -1.25 -6.55 9.13
C SER A 73 -2.61 -6.78 8.46
N SER A 74 -3.71 -6.36 9.07
CA SER A 74 -5.04 -6.53 8.47
C SER A 74 -5.25 -5.70 7.19
N ILE A 75 -4.44 -4.65 7.01
CA ILE A 75 -4.34 -3.81 5.80
C ILE A 75 -2.87 -3.73 5.36
N ILE A 76 -2.61 -3.88 4.08
CA ILE A 76 -1.29 -3.69 3.45
C ILE A 76 -1.45 -2.71 2.29
N CYS A 77 -0.71 -1.61 2.33
CA CYS A 77 -0.68 -0.57 1.29
C CYS A 77 0.74 -0.47 0.72
N LEU A 78 0.94 -0.91 -0.52
CA LEU A 78 2.22 -0.84 -1.21
C LEU A 78 2.23 0.31 -2.22
N GLN A 79 3.36 1.01 -2.28
CA GLN A 79 3.66 2.02 -3.30
C GLN A 79 4.87 1.59 -4.14
N GLU A 80 4.98 2.14 -5.36
CA GLU A 80 5.95 1.68 -6.36
C GLU A 80 5.86 0.17 -6.62
N PHE A 81 4.65 -0.36 -6.62
CA PHE A 81 4.38 -1.73 -6.99
C PHE A 81 4.54 -1.89 -8.50
N TRP A 82 5.30 -2.88 -8.99
CA TRP A 82 5.62 -3.01 -10.42
C TRP A 82 4.49 -3.70 -11.19
N VAL A 83 3.38 -2.98 -11.37
CA VAL A 83 2.14 -3.43 -12.04
C VAL A 83 2.39 -3.93 -13.46
N GLY A 84 3.36 -3.33 -14.17
CA GLY A 84 3.69 -3.70 -15.56
C GLY A 84 4.44 -5.03 -15.71
N ASN A 85 4.75 -5.73 -14.63
CA ASN A 85 5.37 -7.06 -14.68
C ASN A 85 4.39 -8.12 -14.16
N GLU A 86 3.79 -8.88 -15.07
CA GLU A 86 2.78 -9.90 -14.74
C GLU A 86 3.30 -10.98 -13.79
N GLU A 87 4.58 -11.34 -13.90
CA GLU A 87 5.19 -12.34 -13.03
C GLU A 87 5.22 -11.88 -11.57
N LEU A 88 5.66 -10.64 -11.32
CA LEU A 88 5.65 -10.03 -9.99
C LEU A 88 4.22 -9.86 -9.48
N VAL A 89 3.29 -9.41 -10.33
CA VAL A 89 1.87 -9.27 -9.96
C VAL A 89 1.31 -10.62 -9.49
N ASN A 90 1.49 -11.68 -10.28
CA ASN A 90 1.03 -13.03 -9.96
C ASN A 90 1.66 -13.56 -8.67
N LEU A 91 2.94 -13.26 -8.42
CA LEU A 91 3.62 -13.64 -7.19
C LEU A 91 2.94 -13.04 -5.95
N TYR A 92 2.66 -11.73 -5.96
CA TYR A 92 2.01 -11.07 -4.82
C TYR A 92 0.56 -11.50 -4.67
N GLU A 93 -0.22 -11.53 -5.75
CA GLU A 93 -1.64 -11.92 -5.71
C GLU A 93 -1.81 -13.36 -5.21
N LYS A 94 -0.96 -14.29 -5.67
CA LYS A 94 -0.98 -15.67 -5.19
C LYS A 94 -0.60 -15.76 -3.72
N ARG A 95 0.55 -15.21 -3.31
CA ARG A 95 1.06 -15.35 -1.94
C ARG A 95 0.17 -14.66 -0.90
N LEU A 96 -0.36 -13.48 -1.22
CA LEU A 96 -1.29 -12.75 -0.36
C LEU A 96 -2.68 -13.42 -0.38
N GLY A 97 -3.15 -13.88 -1.54
CA GLY A 97 -4.41 -14.60 -1.68
C GLY A 97 -4.43 -15.92 -0.89
N ASP A 98 -3.37 -16.72 -0.99
CA ASP A 98 -3.17 -17.96 -0.21
C ASP A 98 -3.19 -17.68 1.30
N ALA A 99 -2.78 -16.48 1.72
CA ALA A 99 -2.81 -16.02 3.11
C ALA A 99 -4.13 -15.33 3.53
N GLY A 100 -5.14 -15.30 2.66
CA GLY A 100 -6.47 -14.77 2.99
C GLY A 100 -6.69 -13.28 2.70
N TYR A 101 -5.79 -12.64 1.95
CA TYR A 101 -5.95 -11.25 1.55
C TYR A 101 -6.70 -11.11 0.22
N LEU A 102 -7.56 -10.09 0.14
CA LEU A 102 -8.12 -9.58 -1.09
C LEU A 102 -7.24 -8.43 -1.57
N SER A 103 -6.66 -8.55 -2.76
CA SER A 103 -5.70 -7.59 -3.32
C SER A 103 -6.31 -6.79 -4.46
N TYR A 104 -6.04 -5.49 -4.47
CA TYR A 104 -6.49 -4.55 -5.49
C TYR A 104 -5.29 -3.74 -5.95
N LYS A 105 -5.04 -3.65 -7.25
CA LYS A 105 -3.89 -2.95 -7.83
C LYS A 105 -4.33 -1.82 -8.75
N LEU A 106 -3.56 -0.74 -8.76
CA LEU A 106 -3.82 0.43 -9.61
C LEU A 106 -2.51 0.92 -10.24
N GLY A 107 -2.41 0.83 -11.57
CA GLY A 107 -1.30 1.39 -12.33
C GLY A 107 -1.40 2.91 -12.46
N ARG A 108 -0.26 3.58 -12.61
CA ARG A 108 -0.24 5.01 -12.95
C ARG A 108 -0.76 5.26 -14.37
N THR A 109 -1.31 6.45 -14.60
CA THR A 109 -1.91 6.84 -15.90
C THR A 109 -0.88 7.01 -17.01
N ASN A 110 0.38 7.30 -16.69
CA ASN A 110 1.45 7.50 -17.68
C ASN A 110 2.20 6.23 -18.08
N ASN A 111 1.68 5.04 -17.77
CA ASN A 111 2.28 3.76 -18.15
C ASN A 111 3.76 3.59 -17.77
N ARG A 112 4.22 4.23 -16.69
CA ARG A 112 5.58 4.03 -16.18
C ARG A 112 5.86 2.62 -15.67
N GLY A 113 4.82 1.79 -15.57
CA GLY A 113 4.91 0.39 -15.15
C GLY A 113 4.79 0.19 -13.64
N ASP A 114 4.88 1.24 -12.83
CA ASP A 114 4.61 1.17 -11.38
C ASP A 114 3.21 1.67 -11.01
N GLY A 115 2.83 1.42 -9.76
CA GLY A 115 1.52 1.78 -9.22
C GLY A 115 1.39 1.47 -7.73
N LEU A 116 0.16 1.19 -7.34
CA LEU A 116 -0.25 0.86 -5.98
C LEU A 116 -0.76 -0.57 -5.91
N LEU A 117 -0.62 -1.18 -4.74
CA LEU A 117 -1.36 -2.38 -4.36
C LEU A 117 -1.89 -2.20 -2.95
N THR A 118 -3.19 -2.39 -2.76
CA THR A 118 -3.83 -2.45 -1.44
C THR A 118 -4.38 -3.85 -1.23
N ALA A 119 -4.01 -4.49 -0.12
CA ALA A 119 -4.50 -5.80 0.27
C ALA A 119 -5.16 -5.73 1.64
N VAL A 120 -6.35 -6.33 1.78
CA VAL A 120 -7.13 -6.38 3.03
C VAL A 120 -7.42 -7.81 3.42
N HIS A 121 -7.27 -8.14 4.69
CA HIS A 121 -7.48 -9.51 5.18
C HIS A 121 -8.98 -9.80 5.32
N LYS A 122 -9.47 -10.86 4.66
CA LYS A 122 -10.92 -11.17 4.58
C LYS A 122 -11.57 -11.48 5.93
N ASP A 123 -10.79 -12.00 6.89
CA ASP A 123 -11.27 -12.26 8.25
C ASP A 123 -11.56 -10.98 9.05
N TYR A 124 -11.03 -9.84 8.61
CA TYR A 124 -11.23 -8.54 9.26
C TYR A 124 -12.22 -7.68 8.47
N PHE A 125 -12.17 -7.75 7.14
CA PHE A 125 -12.84 -6.81 6.26
C PHE A 125 -13.63 -7.49 5.16
N ARG A 126 -14.86 -6.99 4.94
CA ARG A 126 -15.61 -7.17 3.70
C ARG A 126 -15.46 -5.90 2.87
N VAL A 127 -15.10 -6.03 1.60
CA VAL A 127 -15.00 -4.86 0.71
C VAL A 127 -16.38 -4.55 0.14
N VAL A 128 -16.88 -3.34 0.40
CA VAL A 128 -18.18 -2.84 -0.08
C VAL A 128 -18.02 -2.16 -1.43
N ASN A 129 -16.96 -1.35 -1.58
CA ASN A 129 -16.69 -0.62 -2.80
C ASN A 129 -15.18 -0.39 -2.99
N SER A 130 -14.74 -0.26 -4.23
CA SER A 130 -13.39 0.14 -4.60
C SER A 130 -13.43 1.18 -5.70
N ARG A 131 -12.73 2.29 -5.52
CA ARG A 131 -12.68 3.39 -6.48
C ARG A 131 -11.24 3.82 -6.72
N ASP A 132 -10.90 3.98 -7.99
CA ASP A 132 -9.64 4.54 -8.43
C ASP A 132 -9.78 6.04 -8.66
N LEU A 133 -8.85 6.82 -8.10
CA LEU A 133 -8.76 8.27 -8.26
C LEU A 133 -7.52 8.58 -9.10
N LEU A 134 -7.74 9.15 -10.29
CA LEU A 134 -6.68 9.49 -11.23
C LEU A 134 -6.38 10.98 -11.13
N PHE A 135 -5.17 11.34 -10.71
CA PHE A 135 -4.73 12.74 -10.68
C PHE A 135 -4.14 13.13 -12.04
N ASN A 136 -4.99 13.17 -13.08
CA ASN A 136 -4.59 13.42 -14.46
C ASN A 136 -3.80 14.73 -14.63
N ASP A 137 -4.07 15.72 -13.78
CA ASP A 137 -3.48 17.06 -13.91
C ASP A 137 -2.31 17.30 -12.92
N CYS A 138 -1.93 16.30 -12.12
CA CYS A 138 -0.93 16.43 -11.05
C CYS A 138 0.09 15.28 -11.06
N GLY A 139 0.92 15.22 -12.11
CA GLY A 139 2.12 14.36 -12.17
C GLY A 139 1.84 12.87 -12.29
N ASP A 140 0.71 12.50 -12.91
CA ASP A 140 0.29 11.12 -13.19
C ASP A 140 0.30 10.24 -11.94
N ARG A 141 -0.10 10.84 -10.82
CA ARG A 141 -0.28 10.11 -9.58
C ARG A 141 -1.67 9.50 -9.57
N VAL A 142 -1.82 8.52 -8.71
CA VAL A 142 -3.08 7.82 -8.50
C VAL A 142 -3.31 7.65 -7.01
N ALA A 143 -4.58 7.55 -6.62
CA ALA A 143 -4.98 7.08 -5.31
C ALA A 143 -6.00 5.97 -5.48
N GLN A 144 -5.98 5.05 -4.53
CA GLN A 144 -6.85 3.90 -4.49
C GLN A 144 -7.65 3.97 -3.21
N LEU A 145 -8.98 3.97 -3.33
CA LEU A 145 -9.91 4.08 -2.23
C LEU A 145 -10.69 2.78 -2.11
N LEU A 146 -10.59 2.11 -0.96
CA LEU A 146 -11.39 0.94 -0.60
C LEU A 146 -12.33 1.34 0.53
N HIS A 147 -13.62 1.10 0.33
CA HIS A 147 -14.64 1.16 1.36
C HIS A 147 -14.87 -0.25 1.89
N VAL A 148 -14.60 -0.46 3.17
CA VAL A 148 -14.65 -1.77 3.81
C VAL A 148 -15.53 -1.74 5.05
N GLU A 149 -16.18 -2.86 5.34
CA GLU A 149 -16.90 -3.11 6.58
C GLU A 149 -16.10 -4.08 7.44
N LEU A 150 -16.09 -3.86 8.75
CA LEU A 150 -15.54 -4.78 9.73
C LEU A 150 -16.44 -6.03 9.85
N VAL A 151 -15.82 -7.20 9.80
CA VAL A 151 -16.50 -8.49 9.97
C VAL A 151 -16.52 -8.87 11.47
N PRO A 152 -17.60 -9.44 12.03
CA PRO A 152 -17.62 -9.94 13.40
C PRO A 152 -16.50 -10.98 13.66
N PRO A 153 -15.88 -11.02 14.86
CA PRO A 153 -16.22 -10.31 16.09
C PRO A 153 -15.61 -8.90 16.16
N TYR A 154 -15.03 -8.39 15.07
CA TYR A 154 -14.33 -7.10 15.05
C TYR A 154 -15.28 -5.88 15.17
N SER A 155 -16.57 -6.07 14.84
CA SER A 155 -17.65 -5.13 15.11
C SER A 155 -18.13 -5.29 16.57
N GLN A 156 -17.77 -4.36 17.46
CA GLN A 156 -18.17 -4.40 18.88
C GLN A 156 -19.65 -4.08 19.13
N TYR A 157 -20.39 -3.67 18.10
CA TYR A 157 -21.78 -3.27 18.17
C TYR A 157 -22.55 -3.82 16.96
N ASP A 158 -23.89 -3.97 17.07
CA ASP A 158 -24.83 -4.29 15.98
C ASP A 158 -24.81 -3.27 14.80
N ALA A 159 -23.85 -2.35 14.78
CA ALA A 159 -23.63 -1.40 13.72
C ALA A 159 -22.47 -1.87 12.83
N HIS A 160 -22.76 -2.02 11.54
CA HIS A 160 -21.79 -2.20 10.47
C HIS A 160 -20.74 -1.08 10.53
N GLN A 161 -19.59 -1.33 11.18
CA GLN A 161 -18.51 -0.36 11.24
C GLN A 161 -17.80 -0.34 9.89
N GLU A 162 -17.80 0.83 9.25
CA GLU A 162 -17.21 1.06 7.95
C GLU A 162 -15.92 1.87 8.05
N VAL A 163 -14.95 1.56 7.19
CA VAL A 163 -13.64 2.21 7.11
C VAL A 163 -13.34 2.54 5.65
N LEU A 164 -12.81 3.74 5.41
CA LEU A 164 -12.23 4.12 4.13
C LEU A 164 -10.71 3.96 4.20
N ILE A 165 -10.16 3.13 3.33
CA ILE A 165 -8.72 2.90 3.18
C ILE A 165 -8.28 3.63 1.92
N VAL A 166 -7.42 4.63 2.06
CA VAL A 166 -6.86 5.39 0.94
C VAL A 166 -5.36 5.13 0.85
N ASN A 167 -4.92 4.54 -0.25
CA ASN A 167 -3.51 4.36 -0.58
C ASN A 167 -3.16 5.32 -1.72
N THR A 168 -2.04 6.04 -1.59
CA THR A 168 -1.54 6.92 -2.66
C THR A 168 -0.03 7.06 -2.59
N HIS A 169 0.58 7.44 -3.71
CA HIS A 169 1.98 7.82 -3.78
C HIS A 169 2.10 9.22 -4.38
N LEU A 170 2.10 10.22 -3.50
CA LEU A 170 2.19 11.62 -3.86
C LEU A 170 3.48 11.96 -4.63
N LEU A 171 3.47 13.11 -5.29
CA LEU A 171 4.62 13.58 -6.04
C LEU A 171 5.85 13.77 -5.13
N PHE A 172 7.02 13.27 -5.56
CA PHE A 172 8.26 13.52 -4.84
C PHE A 172 8.69 14.98 -5.08
N PRO A 173 8.85 15.80 -4.03
CA PRO A 173 9.16 17.21 -4.22
C PRO A 173 10.64 17.37 -4.60
N HIS A 174 10.89 17.63 -5.88
CA HIS A 174 12.23 18.00 -6.36
C HIS A 174 12.59 19.46 -6.02
N ASP A 175 11.59 20.28 -5.68
CA ASP A 175 11.73 21.65 -5.17
C ASP A 175 10.50 22.05 -4.30
N SER A 176 10.52 23.27 -3.74
CA SER A 176 9.45 23.79 -2.89
C SER A 176 8.13 24.05 -3.64
N THR A 177 8.17 24.33 -4.95
CA THR A 177 6.96 24.59 -5.75
C THR A 177 6.09 23.34 -5.89
N LEU A 178 6.73 22.17 -5.93
CA LEU A 178 6.05 20.86 -5.96
C LEU A 178 5.37 20.50 -4.62
N SER A 179 5.60 21.28 -3.56
CA SER A 179 4.88 21.10 -2.28
C SER A 179 3.42 21.56 -2.36
N ILE A 180 3.12 22.55 -3.21
CA ILE A 180 1.74 23.01 -3.47
C ILE A 180 0.95 21.93 -4.23
N VAL A 181 1.57 21.30 -5.22
CA VAL A 181 0.96 20.18 -5.97
C VAL A 181 0.65 19.01 -5.04
N ARG A 182 1.52 18.71 -4.06
CA ARG A 182 1.24 17.68 -3.04
C ARG A 182 0.03 18.04 -2.18
N LEU A 183 -0.12 19.30 -1.78
CA LEU A 183 -1.28 19.75 -1.01
C LEU A 183 -2.57 19.59 -1.82
N GLN A 184 -2.55 19.94 -3.11
CA GLN A 184 -3.69 19.76 -4.01
C GLN A 184 -4.08 18.28 -4.17
N GLN A 185 -3.09 17.38 -4.31
CA GLN A 185 -3.34 15.94 -4.36
C GLN A 185 -4.01 15.43 -3.07
N VAL A 186 -3.56 15.90 -1.91
CA VAL A 186 -4.16 15.56 -0.60
C VAL A 186 -5.58 16.11 -0.50
N GLU A 187 -5.80 17.37 -0.85
CA GLU A 187 -7.15 17.96 -0.85
C GLU A 187 -8.12 17.20 -1.75
N PHE A 188 -7.67 16.78 -2.93
CA PHE A 188 -8.51 16.01 -3.85
C PHE A 188 -8.91 14.66 -3.25
N CYS A 189 -8.00 13.95 -2.55
CA CYS A 189 -8.36 12.72 -1.83
C CYS A 189 -9.49 12.93 -0.81
N PHE A 190 -9.53 14.09 -0.13
CA PHE A 190 -10.54 14.37 0.89
C PHE A 190 -11.86 14.93 0.33
N LYS A 191 -11.87 15.39 -0.93
CA LYS A 191 -13.05 15.98 -1.60
C LYS A 191 -13.76 15.00 -2.55
N SER A 192 -13.19 13.84 -2.83
CA SER A 192 -13.64 12.87 -3.86
C SER A 192 -14.44 11.71 -3.29
#